data_AF-A0A3B6QMM5-F1
#
_entry.id   AF-A0A3B6QMM5-F1
#
_cell.length_a   1.000
_cell.length_b   1.000
_cell.length_c   1.000
_cell.angle_alpha   90.00
_cell.angle_beta   90.00
_cell.angle_gamma   90.00
#
_symmetry.space_group_name_H-M   'P 1'
#
loop_
_entity.id
_entity.type
_entity.pdbx_description
1 polymer ?
#
loop_
_entity_poly.entity_id
_entity_poly.type
_entity_poly.pdbx_seq_one_letter_code
_entity_poly.pdbx_strand_id
1 'polypeptide(L)'
;MHAHSSSRPHAVRSSFYFSELVTMVEDVVRAEHSASPTKPIYILGNSFGGCIALAVAARNPGTDLVLVLVNPATSFERSRIKTLLSVFSPLSDRACIAAAALLNYNIHNEVNMALSMMKSGRHPFEALSRLTSNMSSSLKHSKMLDKLPKDTLKWKIKLIKQAASYANSHIQSVTAEVLLLTSCADRLLPSKSEANRLQKKLPKCRVFFFEKHGHSLLLEHGVHVSSIIKCSSLYRHSRRYHRVHDYIPPSATDMKEADKISRGTMLKTCPAMYSTMEDGAVVRGLAGLPEEGPVLLVGNHMLMGTEIIPLGAELMRRRKVVVRGVAHPLLFPRKARTRSQGHDLFDFLNLWGGVPMTYRCMYELLAAGEFVLLYPGGYREALHCKGEEHRLFWPDQAEFVRMAAQFDATIVPFGVVGEDDLVNLLWTFDDIRSVPFGRKLLRGYSNHLKLRDTQEVIFPGAVPKIPGRFYYRFGKPIPTRGRQDVLTDRRAATELYFDVKSEVEEIIAYLLEKREEDRYRSILPRLLHRAVRGSKTEVPAFNP
;
A
#
# COMPACT_ATOMS: atom_id res chain seq x y z
N MET A 1 48.25 -28.94 -55.81
CA MET A 1 49.07 -27.82 -55.29
C MET A 1 48.17 -26.89 -54.49
N HIS A 2 48.64 -26.55 -53.29
CA HIS A 2 47.98 -25.83 -52.22
C HIS A 2 47.56 -24.38 -52.56
N ALA A 3 46.48 -23.90 -51.92
CA ALA A 3 46.57 -22.79 -50.98
C ALA A 3 45.30 -22.72 -50.11
N HIS A 4 45.47 -23.03 -48.81
CA HIS A 4 44.51 -22.76 -47.75
C HIS A 4 44.49 -21.26 -47.43
N SER A 5 43.32 -20.61 -47.50
CA SER A 5 43.08 -19.35 -46.78
C SER A 5 42.40 -19.66 -45.45
N SER A 6 43.16 -19.57 -44.36
CA SER A 6 42.69 -19.72 -43.00
C SER A 6 41.86 -18.49 -42.57
N SER A 7 40.53 -18.61 -42.61
CA SER A 7 39.65 -17.69 -41.90
C SER A 7 39.79 -17.94 -40.39
N ARG A 8 40.49 -17.05 -39.69
CA ARG A 8 40.52 -17.02 -38.22
C ARG A 8 39.07 -16.93 -37.70
N PRO A 9 38.62 -17.83 -36.80
CA PRO A 9 37.36 -17.62 -36.12
C PRO A 9 37.50 -16.41 -35.19
N HIS A 10 36.53 -15.49 -35.27
CA HIS A 10 36.37 -14.43 -34.30
C HIS A 10 36.31 -15.03 -32.89
N ALA A 11 37.35 -14.75 -32.10
CA ALA A 11 37.36 -15.07 -30.69
C ALA A 11 36.19 -14.32 -30.03
N VAL A 12 35.18 -15.07 -29.61
CA VAL A 12 34.12 -14.59 -28.72
C VAL A 12 34.80 -14.02 -27.48
N ARG A 13 34.69 -12.70 -27.29
CA ARG A 13 35.25 -11.99 -26.13
C ARG A 13 34.90 -12.74 -24.85
N SER A 14 35.94 -13.14 -24.14
CA SER A 14 35.96 -13.86 -22.87
C SER A 14 35.12 -13.15 -21.80
N SER A 15 34.21 -13.92 -21.18
CA SER A 15 33.55 -13.70 -19.88
C SER A 15 33.57 -12.26 -19.30
N PHE A 16 32.43 -11.57 -19.31
CA PHE A 16 32.25 -10.38 -18.46
C PHE A 16 32.55 -10.73 -17.00
N TYR A 17 33.38 -9.90 -16.35
CA TYR A 17 33.62 -10.00 -14.91
C TYR A 17 32.50 -9.28 -14.15
N PHE A 18 32.17 -9.74 -12.94
CA PHE A 18 31.15 -9.09 -12.11
C PHE A 18 31.42 -7.59 -11.90
N SER A 19 32.69 -7.20 -11.75
CA SER A 19 33.14 -5.81 -11.61
C SER A 19 32.78 -4.94 -12.82
N GLU A 20 32.85 -5.48 -14.04
CA GLU A 20 32.51 -4.75 -15.25
C GLU A 20 31.01 -4.45 -15.30
N LEU A 21 30.16 -5.42 -14.92
CA LEU A 21 28.71 -5.22 -14.83
C LEU A 21 28.34 -4.16 -13.78
N VAL A 22 29.02 -4.17 -12.63
CA VAL A 22 28.84 -3.14 -11.60
C VAL A 22 29.25 -1.77 -12.14
N THR A 23 30.36 -1.69 -12.87
CA THR A 23 30.86 -0.43 -13.47
C THR A 23 29.86 0.11 -14.49
N MET A 24 29.29 -0.72 -15.36
CA MET A 24 28.27 -0.27 -16.33
C MET A 24 27.04 0.36 -15.65
N VAL A 25 26.53 -0.27 -14.59
CA VAL A 25 25.38 0.28 -13.86
C VAL A 25 25.76 1.54 -13.08
N GLU A 26 26.97 1.57 -12.52
CA GLU A 26 27.53 2.75 -11.85
C GLU A 26 27.69 3.94 -12.80
N ASP A 27 28.14 3.72 -14.03
CA ASP A 27 28.29 4.77 -15.04
C ASP A 27 26.93 5.42 -15.37
N VAL A 28 25.88 4.60 -15.50
CA VAL A 28 24.50 5.11 -15.65
C VAL A 28 24.06 5.91 -14.43
N VAL A 29 24.31 5.40 -13.21
CA VAL A 29 23.96 6.12 -11.97
C VAL A 29 24.68 7.47 -11.89
N ARG A 30 25.97 7.53 -12.27
CA ARG A 30 26.75 8.78 -12.27
C ARG A 30 26.26 9.76 -13.34
N ALA A 31 25.89 9.27 -14.52
CA ALA A 31 25.30 10.10 -15.57
C ALA A 31 23.97 10.72 -15.11
N GLU A 32 23.06 9.90 -14.57
CA GLU A 32 21.78 10.37 -14.02
C GLU A 32 21.97 11.35 -12.86
N HIS A 33 22.91 11.08 -11.95
CA HIS A 33 23.21 11.98 -10.84
C HIS A 33 23.78 13.32 -11.34
N SER A 34 24.63 13.30 -12.37
CA SER A 34 25.18 14.52 -12.97
C SER A 34 24.09 15.36 -13.65
N ALA A 35 23.13 14.70 -14.31
CA ALA A 35 22.01 15.36 -14.97
C ALA A 35 20.96 15.89 -13.97
N SER A 36 20.82 15.28 -12.79
CA SER A 36 19.82 15.65 -11.78
C SER A 36 20.34 15.44 -10.35
N PRO A 37 21.26 16.28 -9.86
CA PRO A 37 22.01 16.03 -8.62
C PRO A 37 21.14 16.05 -7.35
N THR A 38 19.98 16.69 -7.41
CA THR A 38 19.04 16.83 -6.29
C THR A 38 17.97 15.74 -6.24
N LYS A 39 17.82 14.95 -7.32
CA LYS A 39 16.81 13.90 -7.42
C LYS A 39 17.37 12.56 -6.92
N PRO A 40 16.61 11.81 -6.12
CA PRO A 40 16.99 10.45 -5.75
C PRO A 40 16.94 9.52 -6.96
N ILE A 41 17.85 8.54 -7.01
CA ILE A 41 17.89 7.51 -8.05
C ILE A 41 17.40 6.19 -7.44
N TYR A 42 16.39 5.58 -8.05
CA TYR A 42 15.83 4.30 -7.62
C TYR A 42 16.47 3.16 -8.41
N ILE A 43 17.06 2.20 -7.71
CA ILE A 43 17.63 0.99 -8.32
C ILE A 43 16.79 -0.21 -7.88
N LEU A 44 16.08 -0.82 -8.84
CA LEU A 44 15.35 -2.05 -8.61
C LEU A 44 16.23 -3.26 -8.98
N GLY A 45 16.56 -4.08 -7.98
CA GLY A 45 17.42 -5.24 -8.14
C GLY A 45 16.71 -6.54 -7.74
N ASN A 46 16.36 -7.38 -8.71
CA ASN A 46 15.81 -8.71 -8.47
C ASN A 46 16.90 -9.80 -8.49
N SER A 47 16.91 -10.68 -7.50
CA SER A 47 17.82 -11.83 -7.44
C SER A 47 19.29 -11.43 -7.63
N PHE A 48 19.95 -11.88 -8.69
CA PHE A 48 21.30 -11.45 -9.07
C PHE A 48 21.44 -9.93 -9.20
N GLY A 49 20.45 -9.25 -9.77
CA GLY A 49 20.42 -7.79 -9.88
C GLY A 49 20.42 -7.08 -8.52
N GLY A 50 19.91 -7.75 -7.47
CA GLY A 50 20.01 -7.24 -6.10
C GLY A 50 21.45 -7.18 -5.58
N CYS A 51 22.31 -8.12 -5.98
CA CYS A 51 23.74 -8.07 -5.66
C CYS A 51 24.44 -6.92 -6.39
N ILE A 52 24.08 -6.66 -7.65
CA ILE A 52 24.61 -5.51 -8.41
C ILE A 52 24.18 -4.21 -7.75
N ALA A 53 22.88 -4.05 -7.43
CA ALA A 53 22.35 -2.85 -6.80
C ALA A 53 23.06 -2.53 -5.46
N LEU A 54 23.29 -3.56 -4.63
CA LEU A 54 24.06 -3.40 -3.39
C LEU A 54 25.52 -3.02 -3.63
N ALA A 55 26.17 -3.62 -4.64
CA ALA A 55 27.55 -3.29 -4.99
C ALA A 55 27.70 -1.85 -5.50
N VAL A 56 26.79 -1.40 -6.37
CA VAL A 56 26.74 -0.02 -6.88
C VAL A 56 26.53 0.96 -5.73
N ALA A 57 25.57 0.68 -4.84
CA ALA A 57 25.31 1.55 -3.69
C ALA A 57 26.49 1.63 -2.73
N ALA A 58 27.18 0.52 -2.48
CA ALA A 58 28.38 0.51 -1.63
C ALA A 58 29.53 1.32 -2.22
N ARG A 59 29.64 1.41 -3.56
CA ARG A 59 30.66 2.21 -4.27
C ARG A 59 30.31 3.70 -4.36
N ASN A 60 29.04 4.06 -4.16
CA ASN A 60 28.54 5.43 -4.33
C ASN A 60 27.81 5.92 -3.06
N PRO A 61 28.45 5.94 -1.88
CA PRO A 61 27.78 6.29 -0.61
C PRO A 61 27.34 7.77 -0.53
N GLY A 62 27.89 8.63 -1.39
CA GLY A 62 27.54 10.05 -1.49
C GLY A 62 26.35 10.35 -2.42
N THR A 63 25.97 9.42 -3.29
CA THR A 63 24.84 9.56 -4.21
C THR A 63 23.54 9.20 -3.49
N ASP A 64 22.48 9.97 -3.73
CA ASP A 64 21.18 9.74 -3.11
C ASP A 64 20.43 8.57 -3.76
N LEU A 65 20.75 7.36 -3.31
CA LEU A 65 20.18 6.12 -3.84
C LEU A 65 19.06 5.57 -2.95
N VAL A 66 18.03 5.04 -3.60
CA VAL A 66 16.98 4.21 -2.98
C VAL A 66 16.98 2.85 -3.65
N LEU A 67 17.20 1.78 -2.87
CA LEU A 67 17.24 0.41 -3.39
C LEU A 67 15.90 -0.28 -3.19
N VAL A 68 15.34 -0.84 -4.26
CA VAL A 68 14.20 -1.76 -4.21
C VAL A 68 14.71 -3.15 -4.54
N LEU A 69 15.00 -3.93 -3.50
CA LEU A 69 15.59 -5.26 -3.63
C LEU A 69 14.51 -6.32 -3.58
N VAL A 70 14.53 -7.26 -4.52
CA VAL A 70 13.59 -8.37 -4.58
C VAL A 70 14.36 -9.68 -4.52
N ASN A 71 14.13 -10.47 -3.48
CA ASN A 71 14.78 -11.78 -3.27
C ASN A 71 16.28 -11.78 -3.63
N PRO A 72 17.12 -10.86 -3.11
CA PRO A 72 18.49 -10.68 -3.56
C PRO A 72 19.32 -11.96 -3.38
N ALA A 73 20.15 -12.26 -4.39
CA ALA A 73 20.97 -13.47 -4.45
C ALA A 73 22.18 -13.47 -3.49
N THR A 74 22.24 -12.54 -2.55
CA THR A 74 23.28 -12.46 -1.49
C THR A 74 23.31 -13.68 -0.58
N SER A 75 22.25 -14.49 -0.60
CA SER A 75 22.17 -15.78 0.10
C SER A 75 22.55 -17.00 -0.74
N PHE A 76 23.04 -16.81 -1.98
CA PHE A 76 23.33 -17.92 -2.90
C PHE A 76 24.20 -19.03 -2.26
N GLU A 77 25.23 -18.66 -1.50
CA GLU A 77 26.15 -19.60 -0.84
C GLU A 77 25.48 -20.48 0.25
N ARG A 78 24.30 -20.08 0.72
CA ARG A 78 23.45 -20.81 1.69
C ARG A 78 22.20 -21.42 1.02
N SER A 79 22.09 -21.35 -0.30
CA SER A 79 20.89 -21.76 -1.02
C SER A 79 20.84 -23.27 -1.29
N ARG A 80 19.61 -23.79 -1.44
CA ARG A 80 19.38 -25.17 -1.87
C ARG A 80 19.90 -25.41 -3.29
N ILE A 81 19.88 -24.38 -4.14
CA ILE A 81 20.45 -24.46 -5.49
C ILE A 81 21.94 -24.78 -5.43
N LYS A 82 22.70 -24.12 -4.54
CA LYS A 82 24.12 -24.46 -4.38
C LYS A 82 24.30 -25.91 -3.95
N THR A 83 23.48 -26.42 -3.01
CA THR A 83 23.54 -27.83 -2.58
C THR A 83 23.24 -28.78 -3.73
N LEU A 84 22.19 -28.51 -4.52
CA LEU A 84 21.87 -29.28 -5.72
C LEU A 84 23.03 -29.23 -6.73
N LEU A 85 23.58 -28.04 -6.99
CA LEU A 85 24.74 -27.88 -7.87
C LEU A 85 25.96 -28.63 -7.36
N SER A 86 26.29 -28.63 -6.07
CA SER A 86 27.43 -29.38 -5.56
C SER A 86 27.27 -30.89 -5.66
N VAL A 87 26.04 -31.40 -5.53
CA VAL A 87 25.74 -32.84 -5.64
C VAL A 87 25.75 -33.30 -7.10
N PHE A 88 25.25 -32.48 -8.02
CA PHE A 88 25.04 -32.88 -9.41
C PHE A 88 26.07 -32.32 -10.42
N SER A 89 26.83 -31.29 -10.06
CA SER A 89 27.95 -30.76 -10.85
C SER A 89 29.00 -31.81 -11.22
N PRO A 90 29.31 -32.81 -10.38
CA PRO A 90 30.24 -33.87 -10.77
C PRO A 90 29.63 -34.88 -11.75
N LEU A 91 28.29 -34.90 -11.91
CA LEU A 91 27.57 -36.04 -12.46
C LEU A 91 26.78 -35.78 -13.76
N SER A 92 26.54 -34.54 -14.21
CA SER A 92 26.19 -34.26 -15.63
C SER A 92 25.98 -32.77 -15.95
N ASP A 93 26.27 -32.40 -17.20
CA ASP A 93 25.94 -31.09 -17.81
C ASP A 93 24.44 -30.72 -17.70
N ARG A 94 23.55 -31.72 -17.57
CA ARG A 94 22.10 -31.54 -17.41
C ARG A 94 21.72 -30.85 -16.11
N ALA A 95 22.52 -30.99 -15.05
CA ALA A 95 22.26 -30.34 -13.78
C ALA A 95 22.54 -28.84 -13.79
N CYS A 96 23.55 -28.40 -14.57
CA CYS A 96 23.82 -26.98 -14.79
C CYS A 96 22.70 -26.32 -15.59
N ILE A 97 22.16 -27.03 -16.60
CA ILE A 97 21.00 -26.60 -17.39
C ILE A 97 19.75 -26.46 -16.52
N ALA A 98 19.44 -27.48 -15.70
CA ALA A 98 18.32 -27.42 -14.78
C ALA A 98 18.45 -26.26 -13.78
N ALA A 99 19.60 -26.10 -13.12
CA ALA A 99 19.81 -25.01 -12.14
C ALA A 99 19.70 -23.61 -12.78
N ALA A 100 20.22 -23.41 -13.99
CA ALA A 100 20.12 -22.13 -14.68
C ALA A 100 18.71 -21.85 -15.21
N ALA A 101 17.98 -22.88 -15.62
CA ALA A 101 16.58 -22.76 -15.99
C ALA A 101 15.69 -22.44 -14.77
N LEU A 102 15.98 -23.03 -13.61
CA LEU A 102 15.30 -22.73 -12.34
C LEU A 102 15.52 -21.27 -11.89
N LEU A 103 16.70 -20.71 -12.13
CA LEU A 103 16.99 -19.29 -11.84
C LEU A 103 16.32 -18.31 -12.82
N ASN A 104 15.95 -18.77 -14.02
CA ASN A 104 15.37 -17.92 -15.07
C ASN A 104 13.85 -18.10 -15.26
N TYR A 105 13.25 -19.21 -14.79
CA TYR A 105 11.84 -19.54 -15.03
C TYR A 105 11.10 -19.96 -13.77
N ASN A 106 9.80 -19.66 -13.77
CA ASN A 106 8.88 -19.85 -12.65
C ASN A 106 8.45 -21.32 -12.48
N ILE A 107 9.43 -22.22 -12.30
CA ILE A 107 9.25 -23.68 -12.32
C ILE A 107 9.23 -24.20 -10.86
N HIS A 108 8.24 -23.73 -10.11
CA HIS A 108 8.18 -23.93 -8.65
C HIS A 108 7.73 -25.35 -8.25
N ASN A 109 6.93 -26.01 -9.08
CA ASN A 109 6.30 -27.30 -8.78
C ASN A 109 7.24 -28.48 -9.07
N GLU A 110 8.08 -28.36 -10.08
CA GLU A 110 8.97 -29.42 -10.54
C GLU A 110 10.17 -29.59 -9.59
N VAL A 111 10.68 -28.49 -9.02
CA VAL A 111 11.70 -28.52 -7.95
C VAL A 111 11.22 -29.29 -6.73
N ASN A 112 9.92 -29.15 -6.41
CA ASN A 112 9.30 -29.82 -5.27
C ASN A 112 9.25 -31.33 -5.46
N MET A 113 8.81 -31.79 -6.64
CA MET A 113 8.78 -33.21 -6.98
C MET A 113 10.18 -33.83 -6.93
N ALA A 114 11.20 -33.14 -7.44
CA ALA A 114 12.57 -33.65 -7.39
C ALA A 114 13.12 -33.74 -5.96
N LEU A 115 12.88 -32.71 -5.13
CA LEU A 115 13.32 -32.71 -3.74
C LEU A 115 12.57 -33.73 -2.86
N SER A 116 11.26 -33.94 -3.07
CA SER A 116 10.50 -34.95 -2.33
C SER A 116 10.96 -36.35 -2.68
N MET A 117 11.32 -36.61 -3.94
CA MET A 117 11.87 -37.89 -4.39
C MET A 117 13.27 -38.17 -3.82
N MET A 118 14.10 -37.14 -3.65
CA MET A 118 15.40 -37.28 -2.98
C MET A 118 15.25 -37.57 -1.48
N LYS A 119 14.31 -36.91 -0.80
CA LYS A 119 14.03 -37.17 0.62
C LYS A 119 13.44 -38.55 0.88
N SER A 120 12.76 -39.15 -0.11
CA SER A 120 12.21 -40.50 -0.03
C SER A 120 13.21 -41.61 -0.39
N GLY A 121 14.51 -41.31 -0.50
CA GLY A 121 15.56 -42.32 -0.73
C GLY A 121 15.64 -42.89 -2.16
N ARG A 122 14.97 -42.29 -3.16
CA ARG A 122 15.12 -42.71 -4.57
C ARG A 122 16.42 -42.15 -5.17
N HIS A 123 17.02 -42.90 -6.10
CA HIS A 123 18.34 -42.58 -6.67
C HIS A 123 18.38 -41.13 -7.22
N PRO A 124 19.38 -40.31 -6.85
CA PRO A 124 19.48 -38.90 -7.24
C PRO A 124 19.37 -38.65 -8.76
N PHE A 125 19.81 -39.62 -9.56
CA PHE A 125 19.74 -39.59 -11.02
C PHE A 125 18.32 -39.68 -11.57
N GLU A 126 17.41 -40.44 -10.94
CA GLU A 126 16.02 -40.54 -11.39
C GLU A 126 15.26 -39.24 -11.09
N ALA A 127 15.54 -38.62 -9.93
CA ALA A 127 15.00 -37.30 -9.56
C ALA A 127 15.49 -36.20 -10.52
N LEU A 128 16.77 -36.23 -10.89
CA LEU A 128 17.35 -35.30 -11.86
C LEU A 128 16.77 -35.53 -13.27
N SER A 129 16.64 -36.78 -13.71
CA SER A 129 16.07 -37.13 -15.01
C SER A 129 14.62 -36.65 -15.14
N ARG A 130 13.78 -36.88 -14.11
CA ARG A 130 12.39 -36.40 -14.07
C ARG A 130 12.26 -34.88 -13.96
N LEU A 131 13.13 -34.23 -13.19
CA LEU A 131 13.20 -32.77 -13.15
C LEU A 131 13.50 -32.25 -14.56
N THR A 132 14.52 -32.79 -15.23
CA THR A 132 14.88 -32.38 -16.59
C THR A 132 13.80 -32.69 -17.61
N SER A 133 13.12 -33.84 -17.53
CA SER A 133 12.06 -34.20 -18.49
C SER A 133 10.80 -33.34 -18.33
N ASN A 134 10.39 -33.07 -17.09
CA ASN A 134 9.22 -32.24 -16.79
C ASN A 134 9.52 -30.76 -17.07
N MET A 135 10.76 -30.32 -16.82
CA MET A 135 11.23 -29.02 -17.26
C MET A 135 11.23 -28.93 -18.78
N SER A 136 11.72 -29.95 -19.50
CA SER A 136 11.68 -29.98 -20.96
C SER A 136 10.23 -29.90 -21.49
N SER A 137 9.23 -30.49 -20.83
CA SER A 137 7.83 -30.34 -21.26
C SER A 137 7.26 -28.94 -20.97
N SER A 138 7.54 -28.34 -19.81
CA SER A 138 7.14 -26.95 -19.50
C SER A 138 7.91 -25.92 -20.36
N LEU A 139 9.15 -26.21 -20.74
CA LEU A 139 10.05 -25.36 -21.53
C LEU A 139 9.97 -25.62 -23.04
N LYS A 140 9.22 -26.61 -23.53
CA LYS A 140 8.98 -26.86 -24.96
C LYS A 140 8.43 -25.63 -25.70
N HIS A 141 7.78 -24.70 -24.98
CA HIS A 141 7.30 -23.42 -25.52
C HIS A 141 8.39 -22.34 -25.63
N SER A 142 9.55 -22.51 -24.96
CA SER A 142 10.69 -21.60 -25.05
C SER A 142 11.91 -22.33 -25.60
N LYS A 143 12.13 -22.26 -26.92
CA LYS A 143 13.32 -22.76 -27.64
C LYS A 143 14.65 -22.11 -27.19
N MET A 144 14.74 -21.53 -26.00
CA MET A 144 15.81 -20.64 -25.57
C MET A 144 16.87 -21.34 -24.69
N LEU A 145 16.47 -22.32 -23.87
CA LEU A 145 17.41 -23.06 -23.02
C LEU A 145 18.24 -24.08 -23.81
N ASP A 146 17.65 -24.70 -24.83
CA ASP A 146 18.37 -25.56 -25.79
C ASP A 146 19.40 -24.78 -26.62
N LYS A 147 19.32 -23.43 -26.63
CA LYS A 147 20.24 -22.54 -27.36
C LYS A 147 21.36 -21.95 -26.49
N LEU A 148 21.34 -22.13 -25.17
CA LEU A 148 22.36 -21.55 -24.28
C LEU A 148 23.59 -22.47 -24.19
N PRO A 149 24.79 -22.01 -24.60
CA PRO A 149 26.00 -22.82 -24.52
C PRO A 149 26.31 -23.23 -23.08
N LYS A 150 26.83 -24.44 -22.89
CA LYS A 150 27.17 -25.01 -21.57
C LYS A 150 28.12 -24.10 -20.77
N ASP A 151 29.12 -23.54 -21.45
CA ASP A 151 30.10 -22.65 -20.82
C ASP A 151 29.46 -21.35 -20.33
N THR A 152 28.40 -20.88 -21.02
CA THR A 152 27.61 -19.72 -20.57
C THR A 152 26.90 -20.01 -19.25
N LEU A 153 26.38 -21.22 -19.07
CA LEU A 153 25.71 -21.60 -17.83
C LEU A 153 26.68 -21.72 -16.66
N LYS A 154 27.82 -22.39 -16.86
CA LYS A 154 28.90 -22.46 -15.86
C LYS A 154 29.39 -21.06 -15.48
N TRP A 155 29.57 -20.19 -16.48
CA TRP A 155 29.93 -18.79 -16.27
C TRP A 155 28.87 -18.03 -15.47
N LYS A 156 27.57 -18.16 -15.78
CA LYS A 156 26.48 -17.53 -15.02
C LYS A 156 26.46 -17.96 -13.55
N ILE A 157 26.68 -19.24 -13.26
CA ILE A 157 26.77 -19.72 -11.86
C ILE A 157 27.97 -19.09 -11.15
N LYS A 158 29.15 -19.07 -11.79
CA LYS A 158 30.35 -18.42 -11.24
C LYS A 158 30.09 -16.93 -10.97
N LEU A 159 29.39 -16.26 -11.89
CA LEU A 159 29.04 -14.85 -11.77
C LEU A 159 28.13 -14.58 -10.58
N ILE A 160 27.10 -15.41 -10.34
CA ILE A 160 26.22 -15.26 -9.16
C ILE A 160 27.00 -15.43 -7.85
N LYS A 161 27.92 -16.40 -7.80
CA LYS A 161 28.80 -16.60 -6.62
C LYS A 161 29.66 -15.36 -6.35
N GLN A 162 30.31 -14.83 -7.38
CA GLN A 162 31.13 -13.62 -7.29
C GLN A 162 30.29 -12.42 -6.82
N ALA A 163 29.11 -12.24 -7.40
CA ALA A 163 28.19 -11.18 -7.04
C ALA A 163 27.73 -11.26 -5.58
N ALA A 164 27.32 -12.46 -5.13
CA ALA A 164 26.92 -12.68 -3.76
C ALA A 164 28.07 -12.43 -2.78
N SER A 165 29.29 -12.90 -3.11
CA SER A 165 30.48 -12.68 -2.29
C SER A 165 30.81 -11.18 -2.16
N TYR A 166 30.90 -10.48 -3.28
CA TYR A 166 31.21 -9.05 -3.32
C TYR A 166 30.17 -8.20 -2.58
N ALA A 167 28.88 -8.43 -2.85
CA ALA A 167 27.81 -7.69 -2.17
C ALA A 167 27.85 -7.94 -0.65
N ASN A 168 28.18 -9.16 -0.21
CA ASN A 168 28.30 -9.47 1.21
C ASN A 168 29.49 -8.81 1.90
N SER A 169 30.64 -8.69 1.23
CA SER A 169 31.82 -8.05 1.80
C SER A 169 31.68 -6.53 1.92
N HIS A 170 30.87 -5.90 1.06
CA HIS A 170 30.69 -4.44 1.02
C HIS A 170 29.37 -3.96 1.61
N ILE A 171 28.54 -4.85 2.16
CA ILE A 171 27.20 -4.51 2.63
C ILE A 171 27.17 -3.40 3.70
N GLN A 172 28.21 -3.31 4.54
CA GLN A 172 28.30 -2.30 5.61
C GLN A 172 28.53 -0.89 5.06
N SER A 173 29.04 -0.76 3.83
CA SER A 173 29.26 0.53 3.17
C SER A 173 27.98 1.09 2.54
N VAL A 174 26.88 0.33 2.53
CA VAL A 174 25.61 0.75 1.94
C VAL A 174 24.87 1.71 2.88
N THR A 175 24.84 3.00 2.51
CA THR A 175 24.15 4.07 3.25
C THR A 175 22.74 4.37 2.72
N ALA A 176 22.41 3.83 1.54
CA ALA A 176 21.15 3.99 0.83
C ALA A 176 19.94 3.52 1.66
N GLU A 177 18.76 4.09 1.38
CA GLU A 177 17.50 3.53 1.87
C GLU A 177 17.18 2.26 1.10
N VAL A 178 16.74 1.21 1.81
CA VAL A 178 16.48 -0.10 1.22
C VAL A 178 15.07 -0.56 1.52
N LEU A 179 14.30 -0.81 0.46
CA LEU A 179 13.05 -1.55 0.48
C LEU A 179 13.32 -2.97 0.01
N LEU A 180 13.11 -3.95 0.90
CA LEU A 180 13.33 -5.36 0.61
C LEU A 180 12.00 -6.10 0.47
N LEU A 181 11.68 -6.52 -0.74
CA LEU A 181 10.52 -7.36 -1.06
C LEU A 181 10.96 -8.83 -1.01
N THR A 182 10.38 -9.57 -0.07
CA THR A 182 10.85 -10.91 0.32
C THR A 182 9.75 -11.94 0.13
N SER A 183 10.00 -12.92 -0.71
CA SER A 183 9.16 -14.10 -0.89
C SER A 183 9.44 -15.14 0.20
N CYS A 184 8.44 -15.48 1.00
CA CYS A 184 8.61 -16.48 2.07
C CYS A 184 8.50 -17.92 1.57
N ALA A 185 7.77 -18.13 0.48
CA ALA A 185 7.71 -19.43 -0.18
C ALA A 185 8.78 -19.57 -1.27
N ASP A 186 9.84 -18.72 -1.27
CA ASP A 186 10.98 -18.89 -2.17
C ASP A 186 11.68 -20.24 -1.92
N ARG A 187 11.70 -21.09 -2.95
CA ARG A 187 12.33 -22.41 -2.92
C ARG A 187 13.73 -22.42 -3.51
N LEU A 188 14.12 -21.35 -4.20
CA LEU A 188 15.41 -21.19 -4.87
C LEU A 188 16.43 -20.62 -3.90
N LEU A 189 16.10 -19.49 -3.30
CA LEU A 189 16.90 -18.80 -2.30
C LEU A 189 16.20 -18.85 -0.94
N PRO A 190 16.95 -18.89 0.17
CA PRO A 190 16.37 -18.78 1.50
C PRO A 190 15.99 -17.31 1.80
N SER A 191 15.14 -16.71 0.97
CA SER A 191 14.86 -15.27 0.94
C SER A 191 14.31 -14.74 2.27
N LYS A 192 13.47 -15.51 2.99
CA LYS A 192 12.97 -15.14 4.32
C LYS A 192 14.09 -14.98 5.35
N SER A 193 15.01 -15.95 5.46
CA SER A 193 16.12 -15.86 6.40
C SER A 193 17.16 -14.84 5.95
N GLU A 194 17.30 -14.65 4.64
CA GLU A 194 18.17 -13.63 4.07
C GLU A 194 17.69 -12.22 4.40
N ALA A 195 16.39 -11.96 4.33
CA ALA A 195 15.81 -10.69 4.71
C ALA A 195 16.06 -10.35 6.19
N ASN A 196 15.95 -11.35 7.08
CA ASN A 196 16.30 -11.18 8.50
C ASN A 196 17.78 -10.77 8.66
N ARG A 197 18.68 -11.35 7.87
CA ARG A 197 20.12 -11.05 7.92
C ARG A 197 20.43 -9.67 7.35
N LEU A 198 19.88 -9.34 6.18
CA LEU A 198 20.07 -8.06 5.51
C LEU A 198 19.54 -6.91 6.36
N GLN A 199 18.37 -7.06 6.97
CA GLN A 199 17.82 -6.04 7.86
C GLN A 199 18.70 -5.73 9.07
N LYS A 200 19.44 -6.72 9.59
CA LYS A 200 20.40 -6.51 10.69
C LYS A 200 21.68 -5.79 10.24
N LYS A 201 22.03 -5.88 8.95
CA LYS A 201 23.27 -5.33 8.39
C LYS A 201 23.09 -3.99 7.69
N LEU A 202 21.90 -3.71 7.18
CA LEU A 202 21.58 -2.49 6.44
C LEU A 202 20.87 -1.51 7.38
N PRO A 203 21.43 -0.32 7.63
CA PRO A 203 20.93 0.60 8.65
C PRO A 203 19.53 1.15 8.36
N LYS A 204 19.19 1.31 7.07
CA LYS A 204 17.91 1.89 6.61
C LYS A 204 17.09 0.88 5.79
N CYS A 205 16.83 -0.30 6.37
CA CYS A 205 16.17 -1.41 5.68
C CYS A 205 14.74 -1.66 6.17
N ARG A 206 13.76 -1.50 5.26
CA ARG A 206 12.36 -1.88 5.45
C ARG A 206 12.07 -3.15 4.69
N VAL A 207 11.33 -4.08 5.29
CA VAL A 207 11.09 -5.41 4.71
C VAL A 207 9.60 -5.68 4.56
N PHE A 208 9.19 -6.08 3.35
CA PHE A 208 7.85 -6.60 3.06
C PHE A 208 7.94 -8.11 2.82
N PHE A 209 7.22 -8.88 3.62
CA PHE A 209 7.14 -10.34 3.51
C PHE A 209 5.90 -10.78 2.74
N PHE A 210 6.13 -11.60 1.73
CA PHE A 210 5.10 -12.19 0.87
C PHE A 210 4.98 -13.68 1.19
N GLU A 211 4.08 -14.02 2.13
CA GLU A 211 4.04 -15.35 2.75
C GLU A 211 3.79 -16.50 1.75
N LYS A 212 2.96 -16.25 0.72
CA LYS A 212 2.51 -17.26 -0.25
C LYS A 212 3.21 -17.17 -1.62
N HIS A 213 4.23 -16.33 -1.75
CA HIS A 213 4.87 -16.04 -3.04
C HIS A 213 6.22 -16.73 -3.21
N GLY A 214 6.52 -17.10 -4.45
CA GLY A 214 7.75 -17.76 -4.88
C GLY A 214 8.84 -16.76 -5.32
N HIS A 215 9.92 -17.27 -5.92
CA HIS A 215 11.10 -16.48 -6.26
C HIS A 215 10.80 -15.35 -7.25
N SER A 216 9.92 -15.60 -8.23
CA SER A 216 9.62 -14.68 -9.33
C SER A 216 8.56 -13.64 -8.93
N LEU A 217 8.74 -13.01 -7.76
CA LEU A 217 7.75 -12.16 -7.10
C LEU A 217 7.16 -11.07 -8.02
N LEU A 218 7.98 -10.47 -8.89
CA LEU A 218 7.58 -9.40 -9.81
C LEU A 218 6.64 -9.86 -10.93
N LEU A 219 6.55 -11.16 -11.18
CA LEU A 219 5.68 -11.77 -12.19
C LEU A 219 4.43 -12.40 -11.57
N GLU A 220 4.33 -12.43 -10.24
CA GLU A 220 3.21 -13.04 -9.54
C GLU A 220 2.04 -12.07 -9.40
N HIS A 221 0.82 -12.59 -9.55
CA HIS A 221 -0.39 -11.79 -9.43
C HIS A 221 -0.55 -11.22 -8.02
N GLY A 222 -1.02 -9.96 -7.93
CA GLY A 222 -1.27 -9.26 -6.66
C GLY A 222 -0.06 -8.52 -6.09
N VAL A 223 1.10 -8.56 -6.77
CA VAL A 223 2.28 -7.80 -6.35
C VAL A 223 2.38 -6.51 -7.15
N HIS A 224 2.19 -5.37 -6.48
CA HIS A 224 2.25 -4.05 -7.10
C HIS A 224 3.35 -3.19 -6.46
N VAL A 225 4.55 -3.23 -7.06
CA VAL A 225 5.75 -2.56 -6.52
C VAL A 225 5.54 -1.05 -6.37
N SER A 226 4.89 -0.40 -7.35
CA SER A 226 4.60 1.03 -7.29
C SER A 226 3.70 1.39 -6.10
N SER A 227 2.68 0.59 -5.81
CA SER A 227 1.80 0.73 -4.65
C SER A 227 2.57 0.60 -3.35
N ILE A 228 3.48 -0.37 -3.26
CA ILE A 228 4.32 -0.60 -2.07
C ILE A 228 5.29 0.57 -1.86
N ILE A 229 5.90 1.10 -2.92
CA ILE A 229 6.79 2.28 -2.83
C ILE A 229 6.00 3.51 -2.33
N LYS A 230 4.77 3.71 -2.82
CA LYS A 230 3.88 4.80 -2.38
C LYS A 230 3.48 4.65 -0.91
N CYS A 231 2.91 3.51 -0.52
CA CYS A 231 2.42 3.32 0.86
C CYS A 231 3.55 3.26 1.89
N SER A 232 4.75 2.85 1.49
CA SER A 232 5.93 2.85 2.36
C SER A 232 6.55 4.23 2.56
N SER A 233 6.00 5.32 1.99
CA SER A 233 6.58 6.67 2.14
C SER A 233 8.05 6.74 1.70
N LEU A 234 8.40 5.96 0.66
CA LEU A 234 9.76 5.93 0.09
C LEU A 234 9.86 6.71 -1.21
N TYR A 235 8.75 6.94 -1.91
CA TYR A 235 8.72 7.84 -3.06
C TYR A 235 8.99 9.27 -2.60
N ARG A 236 10.00 9.93 -3.17
CA ARG A 236 10.36 11.32 -2.88
C ARG A 236 10.99 11.99 -4.09
N HIS A 237 10.74 13.29 -4.28
CA HIS A 237 11.34 14.07 -5.37
C HIS A 237 12.70 14.70 -5.01
N SER A 238 13.02 14.74 -3.72
CA SER A 238 14.24 15.37 -3.18
C SER A 238 14.94 14.46 -2.17
N ARG A 239 16.07 14.93 -1.63
CA ARG A 239 16.86 14.22 -0.60
C ARG A 239 16.07 13.83 0.65
N ARG A 240 14.97 14.53 0.95
CA ARG A 240 14.12 14.24 2.11
C ARG A 240 12.69 13.99 1.63
N TYR A 241 12.08 12.94 2.17
CA TYR A 241 10.67 12.66 1.95
C TYR A 241 9.79 13.76 2.54
N HIS A 242 8.84 14.23 1.74
CA HIS A 242 7.85 15.23 2.10
C HIS A 242 6.44 14.71 1.88
N ARG A 243 5.68 14.50 2.96
CA ARG A 243 4.42 13.76 2.92
C ARG A 243 3.32 14.37 2.02
N VAL A 244 3.23 15.69 1.96
CA VAL A 244 2.25 16.39 1.11
C VAL A 244 2.74 16.42 -0.35
N HIS A 245 3.86 17.10 -0.60
CA HIS A 245 4.40 17.30 -1.95
C HIS A 245 4.95 16.06 -2.67
N ASP A 246 5.36 15.00 -1.96
CA ASP A 246 5.75 13.73 -2.58
C ASP A 246 4.59 12.75 -2.73
N TYR A 247 3.35 13.17 -2.47
CA TYR A 247 2.20 12.30 -2.69
C TYR A 247 1.95 12.06 -4.18
N ILE A 248 1.66 10.81 -4.54
CA ILE A 248 1.14 10.45 -5.86
C ILE A 248 -0.26 9.87 -5.67
N PRO A 249 -1.27 10.37 -6.40
CA PRO A 249 -2.60 9.79 -6.42
C PRO A 249 -2.63 8.27 -6.72
N PRO A 250 -3.68 7.57 -6.28
CA PRO A 250 -3.82 6.14 -6.55
C PRO A 250 -3.95 5.89 -8.06
N SER A 251 -3.22 4.90 -8.56
CA SER A 251 -3.31 4.44 -9.95
C SER A 251 -4.58 3.62 -10.19
N ALA A 252 -4.92 3.37 -11.44
CA ALA A 252 -6.02 2.47 -11.80
C ALA A 252 -5.88 1.06 -11.18
N THR A 253 -4.64 0.59 -10.98
CA THR A 253 -4.37 -0.68 -10.30
C THR A 253 -4.68 -0.59 -8.82
N ASP A 254 -4.26 0.50 -8.16
CA ASP A 254 -4.58 0.74 -6.74
C ASP A 254 -6.08 0.79 -6.51
N MET A 255 -6.82 1.44 -7.43
CA MET A 255 -8.28 1.48 -7.39
C MET A 255 -8.90 0.09 -7.51
N LYS A 256 -8.42 -0.75 -8.44
CA LYS A 256 -8.94 -2.13 -8.59
C LYS A 256 -8.71 -2.97 -7.34
N GLU A 257 -7.55 -2.84 -6.70
CA GLU A 257 -7.27 -3.56 -5.45
C GLU A 257 -8.12 -3.03 -4.29
N ALA A 258 -8.29 -1.71 -4.19
CA ALA A 258 -9.19 -1.11 -3.21
C ALA A 258 -10.65 -1.49 -3.44
N ASP A 259 -11.11 -1.59 -4.69
CA ASP A 259 -12.44 -2.10 -5.04
C ASP A 259 -12.59 -3.56 -4.59
N LYS A 260 -11.57 -4.41 -4.78
CA LYS A 260 -11.60 -5.81 -4.30
C LYS A 260 -11.74 -5.88 -2.78
N ILE A 261 -10.96 -5.07 -2.05
CA ILE A 261 -10.97 -5.03 -0.58
C ILE A 261 -12.29 -4.45 -0.06
N SER A 262 -12.74 -3.36 -0.65
CA SER A 262 -13.95 -2.64 -0.22
C SER A 262 -15.24 -3.29 -0.74
N ARG A 263 -15.19 -4.23 -1.70
CA ARG A 263 -16.38 -4.86 -2.32
C ARG A 263 -17.38 -5.38 -1.30
N GLY A 264 -16.89 -6.04 -0.24
CA GLY A 264 -17.75 -6.55 0.83
C GLY A 264 -18.46 -5.43 1.57
N THR A 265 -17.72 -4.39 1.96
CA THR A 265 -18.27 -3.20 2.61
C THR A 265 -19.24 -2.47 1.69
N MET A 266 -18.86 -2.16 0.45
CA MET A 266 -19.71 -1.48 -0.54
C MET A 266 -20.99 -2.26 -0.88
N LEU A 267 -20.93 -3.60 -0.88
CA LEU A 267 -22.12 -4.45 -1.03
C LEU A 267 -23.04 -4.35 0.19
N LYS A 268 -22.46 -4.38 1.40
CA LYS A 268 -23.20 -4.31 2.66
C LYS A 268 -23.78 -2.92 2.92
N THR A 269 -23.08 -1.86 2.57
CA THR A 269 -23.47 -0.48 2.93
C THR A 269 -24.13 0.27 1.79
N CYS A 270 -23.91 -0.13 0.53
CA CYS A 270 -24.49 0.47 -0.68
C CYS A 270 -24.68 1.99 -0.58
N PRO A 271 -23.59 2.77 -0.48
CA PRO A 271 -23.65 4.20 -0.13
C PRO A 271 -24.60 4.99 -1.03
N ALA A 272 -25.50 5.76 -0.41
CA ALA A 272 -26.30 6.77 -1.10
C ALA A 272 -25.67 8.15 -0.86
N MET A 273 -25.32 8.84 -1.94
CA MET A 273 -24.75 10.19 -1.89
C MET A 273 -25.80 11.22 -2.28
N TYR A 274 -25.85 12.32 -1.53
CA TYR A 274 -26.66 13.50 -1.79
C TYR A 274 -25.80 14.76 -1.63
N SER A 275 -26.13 15.82 -2.34
CA SER A 275 -25.45 17.11 -2.22
C SER A 275 -26.44 18.26 -2.38
N THR A 276 -26.21 19.36 -1.68
CA THR A 276 -27.00 20.58 -1.81
C THR A 276 -26.41 21.49 -2.89
N MET A 277 -27.24 21.93 -3.83
CA MET A 277 -26.88 22.85 -4.92
C MET A 277 -26.83 24.32 -4.42
N GLU A 278 -26.36 25.24 -5.25
CA GLU A 278 -26.25 26.67 -4.88
C GLU A 278 -27.60 27.32 -4.54
N ASP A 279 -28.67 26.90 -5.21
CA ASP A 279 -30.06 27.34 -4.97
C ASP A 279 -30.69 26.71 -3.72
N GLY A 280 -29.96 25.82 -3.02
CA GLY A 280 -30.42 25.11 -1.83
C GLY A 280 -31.13 23.78 -2.13
N ALA A 281 -31.33 23.41 -3.39
CA ALA A 281 -31.95 22.14 -3.74
C ALA A 281 -31.05 20.95 -3.36
N VAL A 282 -31.62 19.95 -2.67
CA VAL A 282 -30.91 18.71 -2.38
C VAL A 282 -31.08 17.76 -3.55
N VAL A 283 -29.97 17.30 -4.13
CA VAL A 283 -29.98 16.39 -5.27
C VAL A 283 -29.26 15.09 -4.94
N ARG A 284 -29.67 14.01 -5.62
CA ARG A 284 -28.95 12.74 -5.55
C ARG A 284 -27.63 12.86 -6.30
N GLY A 285 -26.55 12.40 -5.67
CA GLY A 285 -25.20 12.43 -6.21
C GLY A 285 -24.32 13.44 -5.49
N LEU A 286 -23.33 13.94 -6.23
CA LEU A 286 -22.26 14.80 -5.70
C LEU A 286 -22.17 16.11 -6.48
N ALA A 287 -23.21 16.52 -7.21
CA ALA A 287 -23.15 17.67 -8.12
C ALA A 287 -22.94 19.01 -7.39
N GLY A 288 -23.40 19.13 -6.14
CA GLY A 288 -23.26 20.34 -5.34
C GLY A 288 -21.88 20.58 -4.73
N LEU A 289 -20.91 19.67 -4.90
CA LEU A 289 -19.55 19.90 -4.42
C LEU A 289 -18.74 20.78 -5.38
N PRO A 290 -17.83 21.63 -4.88
CA PRO A 290 -16.92 22.42 -5.71
C PRO A 290 -16.12 21.57 -6.70
N GLU A 291 -15.80 22.11 -7.87
CA GLU A 291 -14.98 21.44 -8.88
C GLU A 291 -13.48 21.50 -8.55
N GLU A 292 -13.04 22.61 -7.96
CA GLU A 292 -11.64 22.88 -7.63
C GLU A 292 -11.47 23.23 -6.15
N GLY A 293 -10.25 23.03 -5.64
CA GLY A 293 -9.88 23.36 -4.27
C GLY A 293 -9.22 24.74 -4.11
N PRO A 294 -8.83 25.11 -2.88
CA PRO A 294 -8.86 24.27 -1.68
C PRO A 294 -10.27 24.07 -1.12
N VAL A 295 -10.59 22.83 -0.74
CA VAL A 295 -11.87 22.46 -0.11
C VAL A 295 -11.59 21.79 1.22
N LEU A 296 -12.32 22.20 2.26
CA LEU A 296 -12.31 21.54 3.56
C LEU A 296 -13.66 20.84 3.78
N LEU A 297 -13.68 19.51 3.63
CA LEU A 297 -14.82 18.67 3.97
C LEU A 297 -14.84 18.48 5.50
N VAL A 298 -15.94 18.91 6.15
CA VAL A 298 -16.08 18.86 7.61
C VAL A 298 -17.35 18.09 7.97
N GLY A 299 -17.23 17.05 8.79
CA GLY A 299 -18.39 16.22 9.15
C GLY A 299 -18.20 15.38 10.41
N ASN A 300 -19.16 14.48 10.66
CA ASN A 300 -19.13 13.54 11.79
C ASN A 300 -18.32 12.29 11.49
N HIS A 301 -17.59 11.79 12.49
CA HIS A 301 -16.79 10.56 12.36
C HIS A 301 -17.60 9.34 12.83
N MET A 302 -17.86 8.37 11.95
CA MET A 302 -18.48 7.12 12.37
C MET A 302 -17.46 6.21 13.08
N LEU A 303 -17.97 5.21 13.79
CA LEU A 303 -17.23 4.22 14.54
C LEU A 303 -16.11 3.65 13.68
N MET A 304 -14.87 3.79 14.16
CA MET A 304 -13.64 3.31 13.50
C MET A 304 -13.39 3.87 12.10
N GLY A 305 -14.04 4.97 11.71
CA GLY A 305 -13.85 5.55 10.38
C GLY A 305 -14.40 4.67 9.25
N THR A 306 -15.43 3.89 9.52
CA THR A 306 -16.03 2.96 8.54
C THR A 306 -16.60 3.66 7.30
N GLU A 307 -16.91 4.95 7.39
CA GLU A 307 -17.35 5.84 6.33
C GLU A 307 -16.25 6.20 5.33
N ILE A 308 -14.99 6.22 5.75
CA ILE A 308 -13.90 6.84 4.98
C ILE A 308 -13.66 6.09 3.66
N ILE A 309 -13.70 4.76 3.70
CA ILE A 309 -13.45 3.93 2.51
C ILE A 309 -14.55 4.15 1.45
N PRO A 310 -15.85 4.01 1.78
CA PRO A 310 -16.92 4.34 0.83
C PRO A 310 -16.89 5.79 0.33
N LEU A 311 -16.64 6.76 1.22
CA LEU A 311 -16.56 8.19 0.89
C LEU A 311 -15.48 8.46 -0.16
N GLY A 312 -14.24 8.04 0.12
CA GLY A 312 -13.11 8.25 -0.79
C GLY A 312 -13.31 7.53 -2.12
N ALA A 313 -13.86 6.31 -2.10
CA ALA A 313 -14.15 5.56 -3.32
C ALA A 313 -15.17 6.27 -4.22
N GLU A 314 -16.24 6.85 -3.66
CA GLU A 314 -17.28 7.49 -4.45
C GLU A 314 -16.83 8.84 -5.02
N LEU A 315 -16.10 9.65 -4.24
CA LEU A 315 -15.53 10.91 -4.72
C LEU A 315 -14.52 10.67 -5.84
N MET A 316 -13.65 9.66 -5.70
CA MET A 316 -12.75 9.28 -6.79
C MET A 316 -13.50 8.75 -8.02
N ARG A 317 -14.55 7.94 -7.85
CA ARG A 317 -15.28 7.34 -8.98
C ARG A 317 -16.08 8.39 -9.76
N ARG A 318 -16.83 9.25 -9.06
CA ARG A 318 -17.76 10.21 -9.66
C ARG A 318 -17.16 11.58 -9.93
N ARG A 319 -16.20 12.04 -9.13
CA ARG A 319 -15.61 13.39 -9.22
C ARG A 319 -14.13 13.39 -9.60
N LYS A 320 -13.45 12.25 -9.61
CA LYS A 320 -11.99 12.14 -9.85
C LYS A 320 -11.14 12.95 -8.86
N VAL A 321 -11.69 13.21 -7.68
CA VAL A 321 -11.04 13.94 -6.59
C VAL A 321 -10.50 12.96 -5.56
N VAL A 322 -9.22 13.12 -5.21
CA VAL A 322 -8.63 12.43 -4.06
C VAL A 322 -8.84 13.28 -2.82
N VAL A 323 -9.47 12.70 -1.81
CA VAL A 323 -9.66 13.37 -0.52
C VAL A 323 -8.51 13.03 0.43
N ARG A 324 -7.84 14.06 0.93
CA ARG A 324 -6.68 13.98 1.81
C ARG A 324 -7.14 14.00 3.27
N GLY A 325 -7.33 12.82 3.86
CA GLY A 325 -7.78 12.69 5.24
C GLY A 325 -6.71 13.06 6.26
N VAL A 326 -7.08 13.85 7.28
CA VAL A 326 -6.21 14.08 8.43
C VAL A 326 -6.56 13.15 9.58
N ALA A 327 -5.54 12.51 10.14
CA ALA A 327 -5.72 11.41 11.06
C ALA A 327 -4.73 11.49 12.22
N HIS A 328 -5.04 10.82 13.33
CA HIS A 328 -4.17 10.82 14.50
C HIS A 328 -2.76 10.30 14.13
N PRO A 329 -1.64 10.94 14.57
CA PRO A 329 -0.27 10.58 14.17
C PRO A 329 0.12 9.10 14.34
N LEU A 330 -0.57 8.40 15.23
CA LEU A 330 -0.33 6.98 15.53
C LEU A 330 -0.83 6.03 14.44
N LEU A 331 -1.66 6.53 13.53
CA LEU A 331 -2.05 5.82 12.31
C LEU A 331 -0.94 5.90 11.23
N PHE A 332 0.19 6.55 11.51
CA PHE A 332 1.34 6.66 10.61
C PHE A 332 2.64 6.08 11.22
N PRO A 333 2.66 4.81 11.66
CA PRO A 333 3.85 4.21 12.25
C PRO A 333 4.96 4.04 11.21
N ARG A 334 6.21 4.27 11.63
CA ARG A 334 7.39 3.89 10.82
C ARG A 334 7.57 2.37 10.86
N LYS A 335 6.98 1.66 9.91
CA LYS A 335 7.10 0.21 9.79
C LYS A 335 8.47 -0.18 9.22
N ALA A 336 9.27 -0.88 10.03
CA ALA A 336 10.48 -1.54 9.54
C ALA A 336 10.18 -2.91 8.92
N ARG A 337 9.06 -3.54 9.30
CA ARG A 337 8.66 -4.87 8.85
C ARG A 337 7.16 -4.90 8.61
N THR A 338 6.77 -5.45 7.47
CA THR A 338 5.37 -5.57 7.07
C THR A 338 5.12 -6.96 6.51
N ARG A 339 4.04 -7.61 6.95
CA ARG A 339 3.57 -8.90 6.39
C ARG A 339 2.37 -8.74 5.46
N SER A 340 1.72 -7.58 5.48
CA SER A 340 0.64 -7.21 4.58
C SER A 340 1.24 -6.79 3.23
N GLN A 341 0.58 -7.17 2.14
CA GLN A 341 0.97 -6.76 0.78
C GLN A 341 0.46 -5.33 0.48
N GLY A 342 0.56 -4.42 1.44
CA GLY A 342 -0.05 -3.09 1.37
C GLY A 342 -1.56 -3.08 1.63
N HIS A 343 -2.07 -4.01 2.44
CA HIS A 343 -3.51 -4.18 2.68
C HIS A 343 -3.96 -3.87 4.11
N ASP A 344 -3.06 -3.53 5.02
CA ASP A 344 -3.50 -3.08 6.34
C ASP A 344 -3.96 -1.62 6.30
N LEU A 345 -4.71 -1.22 7.32
CA LEU A 345 -5.31 0.11 7.42
C LEU A 345 -4.28 1.24 7.28
N PHE A 346 -3.07 1.09 7.83
CA PHE A 346 -2.06 2.15 7.78
C PHE A 346 -1.46 2.31 6.37
N ASP A 347 -1.22 1.19 5.68
CA ASP A 347 -0.73 1.23 4.30
C ASP A 347 -1.80 1.80 3.37
N PHE A 348 -3.07 1.47 3.63
CA PHE A 348 -4.21 2.09 2.95
C PHE A 348 -4.21 3.61 3.18
N LEU A 349 -4.18 4.10 4.42
CA LEU A 349 -4.14 5.54 4.72
C LEU A 349 -2.98 6.25 4.00
N ASN A 350 -1.79 5.66 3.98
CA ASN A 350 -0.64 6.23 3.25
C ASN A 350 -0.89 6.26 1.72
N LEU A 351 -1.42 5.17 1.16
CA LEU A 351 -1.69 5.06 -0.28
C LEU A 351 -2.74 6.08 -0.75
N TRP A 352 -3.73 6.36 0.09
CA TRP A 352 -4.81 7.33 -0.17
C TRP A 352 -4.45 8.76 0.26
N GLY A 353 -3.19 9.02 0.64
CA GLY A 353 -2.69 10.37 0.86
C GLY A 353 -3.01 10.95 2.23
N GLY A 354 -3.38 10.11 3.19
CA GLY A 354 -3.62 10.52 4.57
C GLY A 354 -2.38 11.17 5.21
N VAL A 355 -2.64 12.18 6.05
CA VAL A 355 -1.59 12.94 6.74
C VAL A 355 -1.84 12.97 8.25
N PRO A 356 -0.77 13.06 9.07
CA PRO A 356 -0.92 13.26 10.50
C PRO A 356 -1.57 14.62 10.77
N MET A 357 -2.54 14.63 11.69
CA MET A 357 -3.21 15.84 12.17
C MET A 357 -2.20 16.76 12.86
N THR A 358 -1.67 17.70 12.09
CA THR A 358 -0.73 18.73 12.52
C THR A 358 -1.08 20.00 11.76
N TYR A 359 -0.87 21.16 12.38
CA TYR A 359 -1.07 22.46 11.72
C TYR A 359 -0.33 22.53 10.39
N ARG A 360 0.94 22.07 10.37
CA ARG A 360 1.78 22.06 9.18
C ARG A 360 1.19 21.25 8.02
N CYS A 361 0.74 20.01 8.24
CA CYS A 361 0.18 19.21 7.15
C CYS A 361 -1.13 19.79 6.62
N MET A 362 -2.00 20.31 7.49
CA MET A 362 -3.23 20.97 7.06
C MET A 362 -2.93 22.23 6.24
N TYR A 363 -2.01 23.07 6.71
CA TYR A 363 -1.51 24.25 6.00
C TYR A 363 -1.01 23.87 4.60
N GLU A 364 -0.10 22.89 4.51
CA GLU A 364 0.51 22.49 3.24
C GLU A 364 -0.52 21.90 2.25
N LEU A 365 -1.53 21.18 2.74
CA LEU A 365 -2.60 20.64 1.88
C LEU A 365 -3.50 21.75 1.32
N LEU A 366 -3.97 22.66 2.17
CA LEU A 366 -4.81 23.78 1.73
C LEU A 366 -4.04 24.74 0.82
N ALA A 367 -2.77 25.01 1.13
CA ALA A 367 -1.88 25.79 0.26
C ALA A 367 -1.68 25.15 -1.12
N ALA A 368 -1.75 23.81 -1.20
CA ALA A 368 -1.66 23.07 -2.45
C ALA A 368 -3.00 22.96 -3.21
N GLY A 369 -4.08 23.58 -2.72
CA GLY A 369 -5.40 23.54 -3.36
C GLY A 369 -6.10 22.18 -3.22
N GLU A 370 -5.73 21.37 -2.24
CA GLU A 370 -6.23 19.99 -2.09
C GLU A 370 -7.64 19.95 -1.47
N PHE A 371 -8.34 18.81 -1.67
CA PHE A 371 -9.55 18.47 -0.92
C PHE A 371 -9.15 17.79 0.38
N VAL A 372 -9.39 18.44 1.51
CA VAL A 372 -9.00 17.98 2.84
C VAL A 372 -10.23 17.46 3.59
N LEU A 373 -10.11 16.29 4.22
CA LEU A 373 -11.17 15.72 5.07
C LEU A 373 -10.79 15.85 6.53
N LEU A 374 -11.64 16.53 7.28
CA LEU A 374 -11.49 16.81 8.68
C LEU A 374 -12.73 16.36 9.47
N TYR A 375 -12.47 15.62 10.54
CA TYR A 375 -13.45 15.30 11.57
C TYR A 375 -13.06 16.06 12.85
N PRO A 376 -13.71 17.19 13.18
CA PRO A 376 -13.28 18.01 14.32
C PRO A 376 -13.32 17.27 15.67
N GLY A 377 -14.27 16.36 15.88
CA GLY A 377 -14.29 15.52 17.09
C GLY A 377 -13.26 14.39 17.10
N GLY A 378 -12.59 14.14 15.97
CA GLY A 378 -11.45 13.23 15.86
C GLY A 378 -11.70 11.85 16.45
N TYR A 379 -10.74 11.33 17.21
CA TYR A 379 -10.84 9.97 17.77
C TYR A 379 -11.96 9.81 18.80
N ARG A 380 -12.44 10.90 19.43
CA ARG A 380 -13.52 10.84 20.42
C ARG A 380 -14.85 10.45 19.79
N GLU A 381 -15.09 10.92 18.57
CA GLU A 381 -16.21 10.49 17.73
C GLU A 381 -15.95 9.09 17.15
N ALA A 382 -14.75 8.81 16.65
CA ALA A 382 -14.44 7.49 16.08
C ALA A 382 -14.56 6.33 17.08
N LEU A 383 -14.43 6.62 18.38
CA LEU A 383 -14.48 5.67 19.50
C LEU A 383 -15.69 5.92 20.41
N HIS A 384 -16.78 6.49 19.89
CA HIS A 384 -17.98 6.74 20.66
C HIS A 384 -18.57 5.44 21.24
N CYS A 385 -19.32 5.58 22.32
CA CYS A 385 -19.96 4.47 23.04
C CYS A 385 -21.44 4.35 22.68
N LYS A 386 -22.10 3.31 23.19
CA LYS A 386 -23.55 3.13 23.05
C LYS A 386 -24.31 4.39 23.50
N GLY A 387 -25.27 4.84 22.69
CA GLY A 387 -26.08 6.03 22.95
C GLY A 387 -25.40 7.35 22.55
N GLU A 388 -24.20 7.27 21.98
CA GLU A 388 -23.46 8.42 21.46
C GLU A 388 -23.39 8.44 19.94
N GLU A 389 -24.05 7.49 19.27
CA GLU A 389 -24.11 7.41 17.81
C GLU A 389 -24.62 8.75 17.25
N HIS A 390 -23.99 9.22 16.18
CA HIS A 390 -24.34 10.47 15.49
C HIS A 390 -24.16 11.78 16.30
N ARG A 391 -23.63 11.74 17.52
CA ARG A 391 -23.34 12.96 18.30
C ARG A 391 -22.00 13.56 17.90
N LEU A 392 -21.97 14.90 17.79
CA LEU A 392 -20.73 15.65 17.54
C LEU A 392 -20.01 15.95 18.86
N PHE A 393 -18.75 15.56 18.95
CA PHE A 393 -17.86 15.86 20.08
C PHE A 393 -16.76 16.84 19.68
N TRP A 394 -17.19 17.92 19.03
CA TRP A 394 -16.28 18.95 18.53
C TRP A 394 -15.67 19.77 19.68
N PRO A 395 -14.38 20.18 19.58
CA PRO A 395 -13.73 21.00 20.60
C PRO A 395 -14.34 22.42 20.66
N ASP A 396 -14.05 23.20 21.70
CA ASP A 396 -14.53 24.59 21.77
C ASP A 396 -13.75 25.57 20.88
N GLN A 397 -12.71 25.07 20.20
CA GLN A 397 -11.75 25.89 19.46
C GLN A 397 -12.11 25.98 17.97
N ALA A 398 -12.32 27.20 17.48
CA ALA A 398 -12.65 27.53 16.09
C ALA A 398 -11.42 27.60 15.16
N GLU A 399 -10.42 26.73 15.33
CA GLU A 399 -9.15 26.86 14.60
C GLU A 399 -9.24 26.42 13.13
N PHE A 400 -10.07 25.43 12.81
CA PHE A 400 -10.17 24.96 11.43
C PHE A 400 -10.84 25.99 10.49
N VAL A 401 -11.79 26.78 11.00
CA VAL A 401 -12.45 27.83 10.20
C VAL A 401 -11.50 29.00 9.92
N ARG A 402 -10.61 29.32 10.86
CA ARG A 402 -9.53 30.29 10.64
C ARG A 402 -8.58 29.79 9.57
N MET A 403 -8.17 28.53 9.67
CA MET A 403 -7.29 27.94 8.66
C MET A 403 -7.96 27.90 7.28
N ALA A 404 -9.26 27.61 7.19
CA ALA A 404 -9.99 27.68 5.94
C ALA A 404 -9.97 29.10 5.35
N ALA A 405 -10.31 30.11 6.16
CA ALA A 405 -10.29 31.53 5.75
C ALA A 405 -8.89 32.01 5.32
N GLN A 406 -7.83 31.52 5.97
CA GLN A 406 -6.45 31.87 5.63
C GLN A 406 -6.07 31.47 4.20
N PHE A 407 -6.69 30.42 3.66
CA PHE A 407 -6.42 29.86 2.34
C PHE A 407 -7.57 30.07 1.35
N ASP A 408 -8.54 30.92 1.68
CA ASP A 408 -9.78 31.09 0.92
C ASP A 408 -10.47 29.74 0.61
N ALA A 409 -10.30 28.74 1.49
CA ALA A 409 -10.81 27.40 1.27
C ALA A 409 -12.32 27.37 1.43
N THR A 410 -12.98 26.64 0.54
CA THR A 410 -14.43 26.43 0.65
C THR A 410 -14.70 25.33 1.67
N ILE A 411 -15.45 25.64 2.73
CA ILE A 411 -15.89 24.65 3.70
C ILE A 411 -17.12 23.96 3.15
N VAL A 412 -17.12 22.63 3.11
CA VAL A 412 -18.31 21.84 2.76
C VAL A 412 -18.68 21.01 3.98
N PRO A 413 -19.70 21.42 4.74
CA PRO A 413 -20.23 20.60 5.81
C PRO A 413 -20.86 19.34 5.22
N PHE A 414 -20.68 18.20 5.85
CA PHE A 414 -21.34 16.96 5.45
C PHE A 414 -21.69 16.11 6.67
N GLY A 415 -22.74 15.30 6.52
CA GLY A 415 -23.14 14.32 7.51
C GLY A 415 -23.21 12.93 6.90
N VAL A 416 -22.96 11.93 7.74
CA VAL A 416 -23.05 10.51 7.40
C VAL A 416 -23.74 9.72 8.51
N VAL A 417 -24.66 8.82 8.11
CA VAL A 417 -25.39 7.94 9.03
C VAL A 417 -25.47 6.51 8.50
N GLY A 418 -25.80 5.55 9.38
CA GLY A 418 -25.99 4.14 9.04
C GLY A 418 -24.99 3.17 9.67
N GLU A 419 -24.08 3.63 10.53
CA GLU A 419 -23.25 2.71 11.34
C GLU A 419 -24.08 1.86 12.30
N ASP A 420 -25.13 2.45 12.85
CA ASP A 420 -26.12 1.86 13.74
C ASP A 420 -26.96 0.80 13.03
N ASP A 421 -26.98 0.81 11.70
CA ASP A 421 -27.56 -0.25 10.86
C ASP A 421 -26.61 -1.43 10.62
N LEU A 422 -25.31 -1.30 10.96
CA LEU A 422 -24.33 -2.37 10.79
C LEU A 422 -24.01 -3.07 12.11
N VAL A 423 -23.96 -2.32 13.19
CA VAL A 423 -23.54 -2.82 14.51
C VAL A 423 -24.40 -2.23 15.62
N ASN A 424 -24.58 -3.02 16.68
CA ASN A 424 -25.07 -2.55 17.98
C ASN A 424 -23.90 -2.43 18.92
N LEU A 425 -23.66 -1.22 19.46
CA LEU A 425 -22.78 -1.03 20.61
C LEU A 425 -23.51 -1.48 21.87
N LEU A 426 -22.82 -2.28 22.69
CA LEU A 426 -23.35 -2.90 23.89
C LEU A 426 -23.05 -2.10 25.15
N TRP A 427 -21.95 -1.35 25.16
CA TRP A 427 -21.43 -0.69 26.35
C TRP A 427 -21.46 0.83 26.23
N THR A 428 -21.95 1.47 27.28
CA THR A 428 -21.76 2.89 27.55
C THR A 428 -20.38 3.15 28.15
N PHE A 429 -19.97 4.41 28.23
CA PHE A 429 -18.71 4.77 28.88
C PHE A 429 -18.70 4.36 30.38
N ASP A 430 -19.84 4.45 31.06
CA ASP A 430 -19.97 4.09 32.47
C ASP A 430 -19.94 2.57 32.69
N ASP A 431 -20.51 1.78 31.77
CA ASP A 431 -20.38 0.32 31.77
C ASP A 431 -18.90 -0.10 31.70
N ILE A 432 -18.13 0.56 30.82
CA ILE A 432 -16.69 0.31 30.69
C ILE A 432 -15.94 0.69 31.97
N ARG A 433 -16.34 1.77 32.65
CA ARG A 433 -15.68 2.24 33.88
C ARG A 433 -15.96 1.34 35.08
N SER A 434 -17.11 0.69 35.12
CA SER A 434 -17.62 -0.07 36.28
C SER A 434 -17.15 -1.54 36.32
N VAL A 435 -16.79 -2.15 35.20
CA VAL A 435 -16.29 -3.54 35.18
C VAL A 435 -14.91 -3.71 35.86
N PRO A 436 -14.64 -4.86 36.52
CA PRO A 436 -13.30 -5.19 36.99
C PRO A 436 -12.31 -5.16 35.81
N PHE A 437 -11.17 -4.50 35.97
CA PHE A 437 -10.23 -4.15 34.90
C PHE A 437 -10.72 -3.09 33.87
N GLY A 438 -11.90 -2.50 34.05
CA GLY A 438 -12.42 -1.41 33.22
C GLY A 438 -11.49 -0.20 33.14
N ARG A 439 -10.86 0.19 34.27
CA ARG A 439 -9.79 1.21 34.27
C ARG A 439 -8.54 0.79 33.50
N LYS A 440 -8.24 -0.52 33.38
CA LYS A 440 -7.14 -1.06 32.58
C LYS A 440 -7.52 -1.11 31.09
N LEU A 441 -8.79 -1.36 30.76
CA LEU A 441 -9.33 -1.27 29.42
C LEU A 441 -9.36 0.19 28.94
N LEU A 442 -9.80 1.13 29.78
CA LEU A 442 -9.74 2.58 29.53
C LEU A 442 -8.30 3.12 29.47
N ARG A 443 -7.42 2.67 30.36
CA ARG A 443 -5.96 2.92 30.22
C ARG A 443 -5.39 2.20 28.99
N GLY A 444 -6.00 1.14 28.50
CA GLY A 444 -5.69 0.51 27.21
C GLY A 444 -6.12 1.42 26.06
N TYR A 445 -7.35 1.92 26.05
CA TYR A 445 -7.82 2.94 25.11
C TYR A 445 -6.96 4.21 25.13
N SER A 446 -6.50 4.63 26.31
CA SER A 446 -5.67 5.83 26.50
C SER A 446 -4.16 5.61 26.28
N ASN A 447 -3.59 4.44 26.63
CA ASN A 447 -2.16 4.12 26.54
C ASN A 447 -1.78 3.16 25.37
N HIS A 448 -2.72 2.42 24.76
CA HIS A 448 -2.53 1.53 23.58
C HIS A 448 -2.74 2.22 22.23
N LEU A 449 -2.66 3.53 22.26
CA LEU A 449 -2.05 4.34 21.21
C LEU A 449 -0.66 3.80 20.74
N LYS A 450 -0.03 2.83 21.44
CA LYS A 450 1.05 1.98 20.89
C LYS A 450 0.50 0.76 20.13
N LEU A 451 -0.05 0.99 18.93
CA LEU A 451 -0.45 -0.05 17.96
C LEU A 451 0.79 -0.82 17.45
N ARG A 452 1.21 -1.88 18.16
CA ARG A 452 2.34 -2.74 17.74
C ARG A 452 1.96 -4.11 17.18
N ASP A 453 0.73 -4.56 17.33
CA ASP A 453 0.25 -5.79 16.70
C ASP A 453 -1.17 -5.59 16.18
N THR A 454 -1.29 -5.45 14.85
CA THR A 454 -2.57 -5.37 14.15
C THR A 454 -3.08 -6.77 13.84
N GLN A 455 -3.68 -7.40 14.82
CA GLN A 455 -4.82 -8.28 14.60
C GLN A 455 -5.83 -7.92 15.68
N GLU A 456 -7.00 -7.47 15.24
CA GLU A 456 -8.19 -7.30 16.07
C GLU A 456 -8.12 -6.16 17.10
N VAL A 457 -8.30 -4.92 16.63
CA VAL A 457 -9.07 -3.96 17.43
C VAL A 457 -10.53 -4.43 17.37
N ILE A 458 -10.84 -5.46 18.14
CA ILE A 458 -12.23 -5.72 18.52
C ILE A 458 -12.55 -4.62 19.52
N PHE A 459 -13.42 -3.68 19.14
CA PHE A 459 -14.11 -2.87 20.12
C PHE A 459 -14.93 -3.86 20.96
N PRO A 460 -14.49 -4.20 22.19
CA PRO A 460 -15.19 -5.18 22.99
C PRO A 460 -16.56 -4.58 23.29
N GLY A 461 -17.61 -5.25 22.83
CA GLY A 461 -18.98 -4.79 22.97
C GLY A 461 -19.67 -4.31 21.69
N ALA A 462 -19.28 -4.73 20.48
CA ALA A 462 -20.08 -4.51 19.27
C ALA A 462 -20.65 -5.83 18.72
N VAL A 463 -21.95 -5.85 18.38
CA VAL A 463 -22.63 -7.02 17.78
C VAL A 463 -23.12 -6.67 16.37
N PRO A 464 -22.81 -7.46 15.33
CA PRO A 464 -23.26 -7.17 13.98
C PRO A 464 -24.77 -7.32 13.81
N LYS A 465 -25.37 -6.47 12.97
CA LYS A 465 -26.78 -6.53 12.52
C LYS A 465 -26.89 -7.04 11.09
N ILE A 466 -28.13 -7.30 10.65
CA ILE A 466 -28.46 -7.39 9.22
C ILE A 466 -28.12 -6.02 8.60
N PRO A 467 -27.16 -5.94 7.65
CA PRO A 467 -26.65 -4.65 7.20
C PRO A 467 -27.73 -3.77 6.56
N GLY A 468 -27.89 -2.57 7.08
CA GLY A 468 -28.62 -1.48 6.42
C GLY A 468 -27.74 -0.73 5.40
N ARG A 469 -27.88 0.59 5.32
CA ARG A 469 -27.25 1.42 4.28
C ARG A 469 -26.51 2.61 4.90
N PHE A 470 -25.42 3.04 4.25
CA PHE A 470 -24.81 4.34 4.54
C PHE A 470 -25.42 5.45 3.68
N TYR A 471 -25.72 6.58 4.31
CA TYR A 471 -26.23 7.77 3.64
C TYR A 471 -25.30 8.93 3.94
N TYR A 472 -24.93 9.65 2.89
CA TYR A 472 -24.09 10.84 2.96
C TYR A 472 -24.85 12.00 2.36
N ARG A 473 -24.81 13.15 3.02
CA ARG A 473 -25.26 14.40 2.43
C ARG A 473 -24.20 15.48 2.64
N PHE A 474 -23.84 16.13 1.55
CA PHE A 474 -22.98 17.32 1.55
C PHE A 474 -23.88 18.55 1.54
N GLY A 475 -23.71 19.42 2.53
CA GLY A 475 -24.40 20.70 2.65
C GLY A 475 -23.97 21.69 1.58
N LYS A 476 -24.54 22.89 1.64
CA LYS A 476 -24.20 23.96 0.70
C LYS A 476 -22.74 24.39 0.92
N PRO A 477 -21.91 24.52 -0.13
CA PRO A 477 -20.54 25.02 0.03
C PRO A 477 -20.52 26.43 0.63
N ILE A 478 -19.68 26.62 1.66
CA ILE A 478 -19.51 27.87 2.39
C ILE A 478 -18.15 28.47 1.98
N PRO A 479 -18.11 29.44 1.04
CA PRO A 479 -16.87 30.09 0.66
C PRO A 479 -16.36 30.95 1.82
N THR A 480 -15.08 30.82 2.13
CA THR A 480 -14.40 31.71 3.11
C THR A 480 -13.66 32.87 2.44
N ARG A 481 -13.63 32.90 1.11
CA ARG A 481 -13.04 33.99 0.33
C ARG A 481 -13.70 35.32 0.72
N GLY A 482 -12.86 36.28 1.08
CA GLY A 482 -13.33 37.60 1.54
C GLY A 482 -13.75 37.66 3.01
N ARG A 483 -13.71 36.54 3.75
CA ARG A 483 -13.97 36.48 5.21
C ARG A 483 -12.69 36.59 6.05
N GLN A 484 -11.91 37.64 5.80
CA GLN A 484 -10.66 37.89 6.53
C GLN A 484 -10.91 38.30 7.99
N ASP A 485 -12.13 38.78 8.30
CA ASP A 485 -12.64 39.02 9.65
C ASP A 485 -12.52 37.77 10.54
N VAL A 486 -12.74 36.57 9.99
CA VAL A 486 -12.62 35.28 10.71
C VAL A 486 -11.20 35.07 11.25
N LEU A 487 -10.16 35.61 10.60
CA LEU A 487 -8.78 35.45 11.08
C LEU A 487 -8.49 36.28 12.33
N THR A 488 -9.03 37.50 12.39
CA THR A 488 -8.69 38.48 13.42
C THR A 488 -9.73 38.61 14.52
N ASP A 489 -11.01 38.41 14.20
CA ASP A 489 -12.12 38.51 15.13
C ASP A 489 -12.52 37.12 15.66
N ARG A 490 -12.42 36.98 16.99
CA ARG A 490 -12.83 35.77 17.69
C ARG A 490 -14.33 35.49 17.54
N ARG A 491 -15.19 36.52 17.52
CA ARG A 491 -16.65 36.35 17.40
C ARG A 491 -17.01 35.81 16.03
N ALA A 492 -16.53 36.45 14.95
CA ALA A 492 -16.75 35.99 13.59
C ALA A 492 -16.28 34.54 13.36
N ALA A 493 -15.12 34.15 13.93
CA ALA A 493 -14.64 32.77 13.88
C ALA A 493 -15.56 31.80 14.64
N THR A 494 -16.01 32.19 15.83
CA THR A 494 -16.91 31.37 16.64
C THR A 494 -18.29 31.22 15.98
N GLU A 495 -18.83 32.27 15.37
CA GLU A 495 -20.08 32.23 14.61
C GLU A 495 -19.98 31.27 13.43
N LEU A 496 -18.99 31.43 12.54
CA LEU A 496 -18.79 30.52 11.41
C LEU A 496 -18.57 29.06 11.87
N TYR A 497 -17.86 28.87 12.98
CA TYR A 497 -17.67 27.53 13.56
C TYR A 497 -18.98 26.88 13.98
N PHE A 498 -19.85 27.63 14.67
CA PHE A 498 -21.15 27.13 15.10
C PHE A 498 -22.08 26.94 13.90
N ASP A 499 -22.08 27.82 12.91
CA ASP A 499 -22.87 27.67 11.68
C ASP A 499 -22.52 26.35 10.97
N VAL A 500 -21.22 26.05 10.81
CA VAL A 500 -20.76 24.80 10.18
C VAL A 500 -21.17 23.59 11.04
N LYS A 501 -21.07 23.69 12.37
CA LYS A 501 -21.47 22.60 13.27
C LYS A 501 -22.98 22.33 13.19
N SER A 502 -23.80 23.38 13.25
CA SER A 502 -25.26 23.29 13.18
C SER A 502 -25.72 22.72 11.84
N GLU A 503 -25.11 23.12 10.72
CA GLU A 503 -25.40 22.52 9.40
C GLU A 503 -25.10 21.01 9.39
N VAL A 504 -24.00 20.56 10.02
CA VAL A 504 -23.71 19.11 10.14
C VAL A 504 -24.77 18.39 11.00
N GLU A 505 -25.20 18.99 12.12
CA GLU A 505 -26.25 18.43 12.97
C GLU A 505 -27.60 18.33 12.23
N GLU A 506 -27.97 19.37 11.47
CA GLU A 506 -29.18 19.39 10.64
C GLU A 506 -29.12 18.35 9.50
N ILE A 507 -27.96 18.20 8.85
CA ILE A 507 -27.76 17.16 7.84
C ILE A 507 -27.95 15.76 8.45
N ILE A 508 -27.37 15.50 9.62
CA ILE A 508 -27.51 14.22 10.31
C ILE A 508 -28.98 13.96 10.64
N ALA A 509 -29.68 14.94 11.22
CA ALA A 509 -31.10 14.84 11.56
C ALA A 509 -31.95 14.51 10.31
N TYR A 510 -31.73 15.24 9.22
CA TYR A 510 -32.39 14.99 7.93
C TYR A 510 -32.14 13.57 7.42
N LEU A 511 -30.91 13.07 7.49
CA LEU A 511 -30.58 11.72 7.02
C LEU A 511 -31.21 10.63 7.91
N LEU A 512 -31.27 10.85 9.22
CA LEU A 512 -31.91 9.94 10.17
C LEU A 512 -33.42 9.83 9.94
N GLU A 513 -34.07 10.94 9.58
CA GLU A 513 -35.49 10.95 9.20
C GLU A 513 -35.69 10.26 7.84
N LYS A 514 -34.98 10.72 6.81
CA LYS A 514 -35.22 10.29 5.42
C LYS A 514 -34.85 8.84 5.15
N ARG A 515 -33.87 8.28 5.86
CA ARG A 515 -33.50 6.86 5.70
C ARG A 515 -34.64 5.89 6.04
N GLU A 516 -35.61 6.30 6.85
CA GLU A 516 -36.79 5.47 7.17
C GLU A 516 -37.71 5.28 5.96
N GLU A 517 -37.67 6.22 4.99
CA GLU A 517 -38.41 6.12 3.72
C GLU A 517 -37.72 5.20 2.70
N ASP A 518 -36.44 4.82 2.90
CA ASP A 518 -35.70 3.99 1.94
C ASP A 518 -36.10 2.50 2.03
N ARG A 519 -36.92 2.08 1.07
CA ARG A 519 -37.29 0.67 0.85
C ARG A 519 -36.09 -0.26 0.60
N TYR A 520 -34.93 0.30 0.28
CA TYR A 520 -33.68 -0.39 0.03
C TYR A 520 -32.63 -0.15 1.12
N ARG A 521 -33.05 0.26 2.32
CA ARG A 521 -32.17 0.38 3.50
C ARG A 521 -31.54 -0.97 3.84
N SER A 522 -32.36 -2.02 3.97
CA SER A 522 -31.91 -3.38 4.26
C SER A 522 -31.24 -4.05 3.06
N ILE A 523 -30.27 -4.93 3.31
CA ILE A 523 -29.55 -5.67 2.28
C ILE A 523 -30.43 -6.58 1.40
N LEU A 524 -31.51 -7.15 1.94
CA LEU A 524 -32.34 -8.13 1.20
C LEU A 524 -33.04 -7.51 -0.03
N PRO A 525 -33.80 -6.39 0.09
CA PRO A 525 -34.34 -5.68 -1.07
C PRO A 525 -33.29 -5.30 -2.11
N ARG A 526 -32.08 -4.93 -1.67
CA ARG A 526 -30.98 -4.56 -2.59
C ARG A 526 -30.47 -5.74 -3.39
N LEU A 527 -30.32 -6.90 -2.75
CA LEU A 527 -29.90 -8.14 -3.43
C LEU A 527 -30.96 -8.58 -4.44
N LEU A 528 -32.24 -8.52 -4.09
CA LEU A 528 -33.34 -8.82 -5.01
C LEU A 528 -33.34 -7.88 -6.22
N HIS A 529 -33.19 -6.56 -5.98
CA HIS A 529 -33.10 -5.58 -7.06
C HIS A 529 -31.97 -5.89 -8.04
N ARG A 530 -30.78 -6.22 -7.52
CA ARG A 530 -29.62 -6.57 -8.36
C ARG A 530 -29.78 -7.92 -9.07
N ALA A 531 -30.49 -8.87 -8.47
CA ALA A 531 -30.79 -10.15 -9.14
C ALA A 531 -31.71 -9.94 -10.34
N VAL A 532 -32.71 -9.04 -10.22
CA VAL A 532 -33.69 -8.77 -11.28
C VAL A 532 -33.16 -7.81 -12.35
N ARG A 533 -32.47 -6.72 -11.94
CA ARG A 533 -32.05 -5.63 -12.83
C ARG A 533 -30.59 -5.72 -13.28
N GLY A 534 -29.83 -6.68 -12.76
CA GLY A 534 -28.40 -6.85 -13.02
C GLY A 534 -27.50 -6.39 -11.86
N SER A 535 -26.30 -6.95 -11.79
CA SER A 535 -25.37 -6.70 -10.68
C SER A 535 -24.70 -5.30 -10.73
N LYS A 536 -24.80 -4.60 -11.85
CA LYS A 536 -24.19 -3.28 -12.10
C LYS A 536 -25.16 -2.11 -12.00
N THR A 537 -26.46 -2.36 -11.86
CA THR A 537 -27.48 -1.30 -11.79
C THR A 537 -27.38 -0.56 -10.46
N GLU A 538 -27.48 0.77 -10.51
CA GLU A 538 -27.50 1.60 -9.31
C GLU A 538 -28.77 1.31 -8.51
N VAL A 539 -28.59 0.92 -7.25
CA VAL A 539 -29.72 0.61 -6.37
C VAL A 539 -30.37 1.94 -5.97
N PRO A 540 -31.71 2.09 -6.09
CA PRO A 540 -32.40 3.29 -5.64
C PRO A 540 -32.21 3.55 -4.14
N ALA A 541 -32.49 4.76 -3.71
CA ALA A 541 -32.55 5.22 -2.33
C ALA A 541 -33.77 6.13 -2.19
N PHE A 542 -33.97 6.77 -1.03
CA PHE A 542 -35.00 7.80 -0.90
C PHE A 542 -34.76 8.97 -1.87
N ASN A 543 -35.83 9.65 -2.26
CA ASN A 543 -35.75 10.88 -3.02
C ASN A 543 -35.64 12.07 -2.05
N PRO A 544 -34.70 12.99 -2.30
CA PRO A 544 -34.40 14.08 -1.36
C PRO A 544 -35.52 15.10 -1.22
#